data_AF-A0A1Y0IKY5-F1
#
_entry.id   AF-A0A1Y0IKY5-F1
#
_cell.length_a   1.000
_cell.length_b   1.000
_cell.length_c   1.000
_cell.angle_alpha   90.00
_cell.angle_beta   90.00
_cell.angle_gamma   90.00
#
_symmetry.space_group_name_H-M   'P 1'
#
loop_
_entity.id
_entity.type
_entity.pdbx_description
1 polymer ?
#
loop_
_entity_poly.entity_id
_entity_poly.type
_entity_poly.pdbx_seq_one_letter_code
_entity_poly.pdbx_strand_id
1 'polypeptide(L)'
;MFNWWSKHTKPIQPIQPEEESPLQGTLEAVAQITRHVETAVTAIEMAGEEISTQAQVNAQGAEEISVQMQDAVEEVDRAAEQSQVVREQLGTVQSSVTRREEQAQGIVRRIEEGTERIQELMEEMQKIDVLARESERGVLAFREQLQNIHTFSATIQDIANQTQLLSLNATIEAAHAGEAGRTFGVVAQSVRDLSMQAQESVKQTALLLGQILDGSQKLMRQFSEQRREIEKSAESSAVIAEIIQGIADSARDLMAEDRQIHKSADEVEQEYDRLLASVQKLRDLSQGIEGQVQNSRYTSEMQLMSIMELESSLDVLRDVSETLEQRLTEVGIDPKNAQWVRPFQAF
;
A
#
# COMPACT_ATOMS: atom_id res chain seq x y z
N MET A 1 78.54 121.68 -31.95
CA MET A 1 78.12 121.67 -30.53
C MET A 1 76.91 120.75 -30.46
N PHE A 2 76.92 119.53 -29.93
CA PHE A 2 77.57 118.98 -28.74
C PHE A 2 77.82 117.49 -29.01
N ASN A 3 79.07 117.05 -28.91
CA ASN A 3 79.52 115.67 -29.06
C ASN A 3 80.19 115.32 -27.73
N TRP A 4 79.48 114.71 -26.77
CA TRP A 4 80.10 114.29 -25.49
C TRP A 4 79.38 113.18 -24.69
N TRP A 5 78.56 112.29 -25.27
CA TRP A 5 78.02 111.16 -24.48
C TRP A 5 77.86 109.82 -25.25
N SER A 6 78.69 109.56 -26.27
CA SER A 6 78.61 108.31 -27.06
C SER A 6 79.77 107.32 -26.89
N LYS A 7 80.44 107.26 -25.72
CA LYS A 7 81.58 106.32 -25.56
C LYS A 7 81.59 105.36 -24.36
N HIS A 8 80.59 105.30 -23.49
CA HIS A 8 80.66 104.38 -22.33
C HIS A 8 79.33 103.76 -21.88
N THR A 9 78.70 102.91 -22.69
CA THR A 9 77.79 101.87 -22.17
C THR A 9 77.77 100.63 -23.10
N LYS A 10 78.07 99.46 -22.52
CA LYS A 10 78.09 98.13 -23.17
C LYS A 10 76.65 97.67 -23.53
N PRO A 11 76.49 96.75 -24.51
CA PRO A 11 75.17 96.27 -24.94
C PRO A 11 74.54 95.37 -23.86
N ILE A 12 73.25 95.56 -23.59
CA ILE A 12 72.47 94.65 -22.72
C ILE A 12 71.85 93.57 -23.61
N GLN A 13 72.26 92.32 -23.36
CA GLN A 13 71.71 91.09 -23.91
C GLN A 13 70.31 90.78 -23.32
N PRO A 14 69.48 89.95 -23.99
CA PRO A 14 68.07 89.79 -23.68
C PRO A 14 67.86 89.10 -22.33
N ILE A 15 66.90 89.60 -21.54
CA ILE A 15 66.48 88.99 -20.27
C ILE A 15 65.63 87.75 -20.61
N GLN A 16 66.13 86.58 -20.21
CA GLN A 16 65.41 85.29 -20.23
C GLN A 16 64.22 85.31 -19.25
N PRO A 17 63.20 84.46 -19.44
CA PRO A 17 62.06 84.39 -18.51
C PRO A 17 62.54 84.02 -17.11
N GLU A 18 62.02 84.71 -16.09
CA GLU A 18 62.30 84.44 -14.67
C GLU A 18 61.97 82.98 -14.32
N GLU A 19 62.96 82.26 -13.81
CA GLU A 19 62.78 80.96 -13.16
C GLU A 19 61.95 81.15 -11.88
N GLU A 20 60.80 80.48 -11.78
CA GLU A 20 60.00 80.40 -10.56
C GLU A 20 60.89 79.96 -9.38
N SER A 21 60.78 80.65 -8.24
CA SER A 21 61.59 80.33 -7.04
C SER A 21 61.32 78.89 -6.60
N PRO A 22 62.34 78.06 -6.31
CA PRO A 22 62.17 76.69 -5.83
C PRO A 22 61.23 76.56 -4.61
N LEU A 23 61.16 77.60 -3.78
CA LEU A 23 60.27 77.68 -2.62
C LEU A 23 58.79 77.77 -3.00
N GLN A 24 58.47 78.44 -4.10
CA GLN A 24 57.09 78.60 -4.58
C GLN A 24 56.55 77.27 -5.11
N GLY A 25 57.34 76.54 -5.92
CA GLY A 25 56.99 75.20 -6.38
C GLY A 25 56.84 74.18 -5.24
N THR A 26 57.64 74.29 -4.17
CA THR A 26 57.47 73.43 -2.99
C THR A 26 56.19 73.76 -2.20
N LEU A 27 55.84 75.03 -2.07
CA LEU A 27 54.63 75.45 -1.35
C LEU A 27 53.36 75.07 -2.13
N GLU A 28 53.39 75.16 -3.46
CA GLU A 28 52.32 74.67 -4.34
C GLU A 28 52.14 73.16 -4.22
N ALA A 29 53.23 72.38 -4.20
CA ALA A 29 53.18 70.95 -4.00
C ALA A 29 52.58 70.57 -2.63
N VAL A 30 52.93 71.30 -1.56
CA VAL A 30 52.35 71.09 -0.22
C VAL A 30 50.86 71.42 -0.21
N ALA A 31 50.42 72.52 -0.83
CA ALA A 31 49.00 72.86 -0.96
C ALA A 31 48.21 71.81 -1.75
N GLN A 32 48.81 71.24 -2.81
CA GLN A 32 48.22 70.14 -3.58
C GLN A 32 48.08 68.87 -2.75
N ILE A 33 49.12 68.52 -1.98
CA ILE A 33 49.11 67.36 -1.07
C ILE A 33 48.04 67.55 0.00
N THR A 34 47.93 68.72 0.64
CA THR A 34 46.89 69.01 1.64
C THR A 34 45.48 68.79 1.07
N ARG A 35 45.19 69.30 -0.13
CA ARG A 35 43.89 69.08 -0.79
C ARG A 35 43.63 67.61 -1.14
N HIS A 36 44.66 66.90 -1.58
CA HIS A 36 44.56 65.46 -1.86
C HIS A 36 44.32 64.65 -0.59
N VAL A 37 44.93 65.04 0.54
CA VAL A 37 44.68 64.43 1.86
C VAL A 37 43.24 64.67 2.30
N GLU A 38 42.71 65.90 2.20
CA GLU A 38 41.31 66.18 2.53
C GLU A 38 40.33 65.35 1.69
N THR A 39 40.56 65.29 0.37
CA THR A 39 39.72 64.50 -0.54
C THR A 39 39.79 63.01 -0.22
N ALA A 40 40.98 62.51 0.13
CA ALA A 40 41.17 61.13 0.53
C ALA A 40 40.50 60.81 1.87
N VAL A 41 40.59 61.72 2.86
CA VAL A 41 39.92 61.57 4.16
C VAL A 41 38.41 61.44 3.95
N THR A 42 37.78 62.36 3.22
CA THR A 42 36.32 62.28 2.94
C THR A 42 35.93 61.01 2.18
N ALA A 43 36.74 60.58 1.20
CA ALA A 43 36.49 59.34 0.48
C ALA A 43 36.59 58.09 1.38
N ILE A 44 37.55 58.06 2.32
CA ILE A 44 37.72 56.95 3.27
C ILE A 44 36.61 56.97 4.33
N GLU A 45 36.18 58.14 4.81
CA GLU A 45 35.02 58.27 5.72
C GLU A 45 33.75 57.68 5.11
N MET A 46 33.45 58.06 3.86
CA MET A 46 32.29 57.52 3.13
C MET A 46 32.38 56.00 2.96
N ALA A 47 33.57 55.48 2.59
CA ALA A 47 33.80 54.04 2.47
C ALA A 47 33.70 53.33 3.83
N GLY A 48 34.15 53.96 4.92
CA GLY A 48 34.02 53.47 6.28
C GLY A 48 32.56 53.36 6.72
N GLU A 49 31.76 54.41 6.48
CA GLU A 49 30.33 54.40 6.78
C GLU A 49 29.58 53.30 6.00
N GLU A 50 29.93 53.10 4.73
CA GLU A 50 29.38 52.02 3.90
C GLU A 50 29.75 50.63 4.45
N ILE A 51 31.02 50.39 4.78
CA ILE A 51 31.47 49.10 5.35
C ILE A 51 30.85 48.87 6.74
N SER A 52 30.69 49.90 7.57
CA SER A 52 30.06 49.80 8.89
C SER A 52 28.61 49.36 8.76
N THR A 53 27.87 50.02 7.86
CA THR A 53 26.47 49.68 7.55
C THR A 53 26.38 48.25 7.02
N GLN A 54 27.27 47.85 6.11
CA GLN A 54 27.29 46.51 5.55
C GLN A 54 27.61 45.44 6.61
N ALA A 55 28.57 45.70 7.51
CA ALA A 55 28.92 44.80 8.59
C ALA A 55 27.74 44.62 9.57
N GLN A 56 27.00 45.68 9.88
CA GLN A 56 25.82 45.61 10.72
C GLN A 56 24.67 44.81 10.05
N VAL A 57 24.43 45.03 8.76
CA VAL A 57 23.46 44.24 7.97
C VAL A 57 23.86 42.77 7.92
N ASN A 58 25.14 42.46 7.72
CA ASN A 58 25.65 41.09 7.71
C ASN A 58 25.48 40.41 9.08
N ALA A 59 25.78 41.11 10.17
CA ALA A 59 25.61 40.60 11.53
C ALA A 59 24.12 40.31 11.83
N GLN A 60 23.21 41.21 11.45
CA GLN A 60 21.78 40.98 11.58
C GLN A 60 21.31 39.79 10.73
N GLY A 61 21.72 39.73 9.46
CA GLY A 61 21.39 38.61 8.57
C GLY A 61 21.91 37.28 9.11
N ALA A 62 23.09 37.27 9.73
CA ALA A 62 23.64 36.09 10.39
C ALA A 62 22.83 35.64 11.62
N GLU A 63 22.26 36.58 12.38
CA GLU A 63 21.33 36.26 13.49
C GLU A 63 20.03 35.65 12.97
N GLU A 64 19.43 36.25 11.95
CA GLU A 64 18.20 35.75 11.32
C GLU A 64 18.39 34.35 10.72
N ILE A 65 19.52 34.11 10.04
CA ILE A 65 19.85 32.78 9.51
C ILE A 65 20.04 31.77 10.63
N SER A 66 20.67 32.14 11.76
CA SER A 66 20.88 31.22 12.89
C SER A 66 19.56 30.74 13.50
N VAL A 67 18.59 31.65 13.69
CA VAL A 67 17.25 31.31 14.19
C VAL A 67 16.54 30.36 13.21
N GLN A 68 16.56 30.66 11.92
CA GLN A 68 15.99 29.78 10.89
C GLN A 68 16.67 28.41 10.86
N MET A 69 17.97 28.37 11.14
CA MET A 69 18.74 27.12 11.16
C MET A 69 18.33 26.23 12.34
N GLN A 70 18.05 26.83 13.50
CA GLN A 70 17.56 26.11 14.66
C GLN A 70 16.19 25.45 14.37
N ASP A 71 15.26 26.20 13.78
CA ASP A 71 13.95 25.67 13.36
C ASP A 71 14.11 24.53 12.33
N ALA A 72 15.01 24.70 11.36
CA ALA A 72 15.27 23.68 10.35
C ALA A 72 15.86 22.39 10.94
N VAL A 73 16.73 22.48 11.95
CA VAL A 73 17.26 21.30 12.65
C VAL A 73 16.15 20.56 13.39
N GLU A 74 15.26 21.28 14.08
CA GLU A 74 14.11 20.67 14.76
C GLU A 74 13.20 19.93 13.77
N GLU A 75 12.90 20.51 12.62
CA GLU A 75 12.09 19.87 11.58
C GLU A 75 12.78 18.65 10.97
N VAL A 76 14.11 18.68 10.80
CA VAL A 76 14.90 17.51 10.35
C VAL A 76 14.84 16.38 11.40
N ASP A 77 14.93 16.70 12.69
CA ASP A 77 14.83 15.71 13.76
C ASP A 77 13.42 15.09 13.82
N ARG A 78 12.36 15.90 13.67
CA ARG A 78 10.98 15.40 13.57
C ARG A 78 10.78 14.51 12.35
N ALA A 79 11.33 14.89 11.19
CA ALA A 79 11.28 14.06 9.99
C ALA A 79 12.00 12.72 10.20
N ALA A 80 13.11 12.70 10.93
CA ALA A 80 13.81 11.46 11.30
C ALA A 80 12.98 10.56 12.23
N GLU A 81 12.32 11.14 13.24
CA GLU A 81 11.45 10.39 14.15
C GLU A 81 10.22 9.80 13.42
N GLN A 82 9.55 10.61 12.61
CA GLN A 82 8.42 10.14 11.78
C GLN A 82 8.84 9.03 10.82
N SER A 83 10.05 9.15 10.25
CA SER A 83 10.64 8.11 9.41
C SER A 83 10.75 6.78 10.18
N GLN A 84 11.21 6.79 11.43
CA GLN A 84 11.30 5.55 12.21
C GLN A 84 9.94 4.87 12.41
N VAL A 85 8.87 5.64 12.64
CA VAL A 85 7.50 5.11 12.76
C VAL A 85 7.05 4.46 11.46
N VAL A 86 7.32 5.07 10.31
CA VAL A 86 6.99 4.50 8.99
C VAL A 86 7.69 3.14 8.79
N ARG A 87 8.95 3.01 9.23
CA ARG A 87 9.70 1.75 9.13
C ARG A 87 9.09 0.63 9.96
N GLU A 88 8.66 0.93 11.19
CA GLU A 88 8.00 -0.06 12.06
C GLU A 88 6.64 -0.50 11.47
N GLN A 89 5.89 0.45 10.91
CA GLN A 89 4.65 0.15 10.21
C GLN A 89 4.90 -0.73 8.98
N LEU A 90 5.96 -0.47 8.21
CA LEU A 90 6.33 -1.27 7.05
C LEU A 90 6.64 -2.73 7.42
N GLY A 91 7.40 -2.95 8.50
CA GLY A 91 7.66 -4.30 9.02
C GLY A 91 6.37 -5.03 9.48
N THR A 92 5.43 -4.28 10.06
CA THR A 92 4.10 -4.81 10.43
C THR A 92 3.27 -5.19 9.20
N VAL A 93 3.35 -4.41 8.12
CA VAL A 93 2.71 -4.72 6.83
C VAL A 93 3.32 -5.98 6.22
N GLN A 94 4.64 -6.08 6.12
CA GLN A 94 5.34 -7.24 5.54
C GLN A 94 5.00 -8.55 6.29
N SER A 95 5.02 -8.53 7.63
CA SER A 95 4.65 -9.69 8.45
C SER A 95 3.17 -10.05 8.30
N SER A 96 2.29 -9.05 8.19
CA SER A 96 0.86 -9.27 7.96
C SER A 96 0.59 -9.89 6.58
N VAL A 97 1.33 -9.49 5.54
CA VAL A 97 1.20 -10.10 4.20
C VAL A 97 1.68 -11.55 4.23
N THR A 98 2.85 -11.82 4.82
CA THR A 98 3.37 -13.20 4.97
C THR A 98 2.35 -14.12 5.65
N ARG A 99 1.73 -13.66 6.74
CA ARG A 99 0.69 -14.42 7.44
C ARG A 99 -0.54 -14.65 6.57
N ARG A 100 -0.95 -13.66 5.76
CA ARG A 100 -2.09 -13.81 4.85
C ARG A 100 -1.79 -14.79 3.71
N GLU A 101 -0.57 -14.81 3.18
CA GLU A 101 -0.14 -15.82 2.21
C GLU A 101 -0.22 -17.24 2.78
N GLU A 102 0.25 -17.46 4.02
CA GLU A 102 0.13 -18.76 4.70
C GLU A 102 -1.34 -19.17 4.89
N GLN A 103 -2.20 -18.21 5.27
CA GLN A 103 -3.64 -18.45 5.42
C GLN A 103 -4.30 -18.80 4.08
N ALA A 104 -3.96 -18.09 3.00
CA ALA A 104 -4.46 -18.35 1.66
C ALA A 104 -4.04 -19.74 1.17
N GLN A 105 -2.78 -20.14 1.40
CA GLN A 105 -2.33 -21.51 1.13
C GLN A 105 -3.10 -22.55 1.94
N GLY A 106 -3.41 -22.24 3.20
CA GLY A 106 -4.27 -23.08 4.04
C GLY A 106 -5.69 -23.24 3.49
N ILE A 107 -6.26 -22.17 2.91
CA ILE A 107 -7.56 -22.19 2.25
C ILE A 107 -7.52 -23.08 1.00
N VAL A 108 -6.49 -22.93 0.16
CA VAL A 108 -6.30 -23.75 -1.05
C VAL A 108 -6.26 -25.24 -0.72
N ARG A 109 -5.51 -25.66 0.30
CA ARG A 109 -5.48 -27.07 0.73
C ARG A 109 -6.87 -27.59 1.16
N ARG A 110 -7.64 -26.77 1.89
CA ARG A 110 -9.00 -27.15 2.31
C ARG A 110 -9.98 -27.23 1.15
N ILE A 111 -9.80 -26.41 0.12
CA ILE A 111 -10.56 -26.50 -1.12
C ILE A 111 -10.26 -27.81 -1.84
N GLU A 112 -8.99 -28.20 -1.95
CA GLU A 112 -8.58 -29.47 -2.58
C GLU A 112 -9.22 -30.65 -1.85
N GLU A 113 -9.10 -30.70 -0.52
CA GLU A 113 -9.75 -31.72 0.31
C GLU A 113 -11.28 -31.71 0.18
N GLY A 114 -11.90 -30.53 0.14
CA GLY A 114 -13.34 -30.36 -0.02
C GLY A 114 -13.84 -30.83 -1.39
N THR A 115 -13.07 -30.57 -2.43
CA THR A 115 -13.37 -30.98 -3.81
C THR A 115 -13.32 -32.50 -3.93
N GLU A 116 -12.29 -33.14 -3.37
CA GLU A 116 -12.15 -34.60 -3.34
C GLU A 116 -13.33 -35.26 -2.61
N ARG A 117 -13.71 -34.75 -1.43
CA ARG A 117 -14.87 -35.27 -0.68
C ARG A 117 -16.20 -35.13 -1.41
N ILE A 118 -16.40 -34.04 -2.16
CA ILE A 118 -17.61 -33.86 -2.96
C ILE A 118 -17.62 -34.81 -4.16
N GLN A 119 -16.47 -35.03 -4.80
CA GLN A 119 -16.33 -36.03 -5.85
C GLN A 119 -16.70 -37.44 -5.34
N GLU A 120 -16.16 -37.83 -4.18
CA GLU A 120 -16.51 -39.11 -3.52
C GLU A 120 -18.01 -39.22 -3.22
N LEU A 121 -18.61 -38.15 -2.68
CA LEU A 121 -20.04 -38.12 -2.37
C LEU A 121 -20.90 -38.28 -3.63
N MET A 122 -20.53 -37.64 -4.75
CA MET A 122 -21.24 -37.80 -6.02
C MET A 122 -21.15 -39.23 -6.55
N GLU A 123 -19.98 -39.87 -6.45
CA GLU A 123 -19.81 -41.28 -6.82
C GLU A 123 -20.63 -42.22 -5.94
N GLU A 124 -20.69 -41.97 -4.63
CA GLU A 124 -21.53 -42.73 -3.70
C GLU A 124 -23.01 -42.58 -4.03
N MET A 125 -23.48 -41.37 -4.32
CA MET A 125 -24.88 -41.14 -4.73
C MET A 125 -25.23 -41.89 -6.02
N GLN A 126 -24.31 -41.93 -6.99
CA GLN A 126 -24.50 -42.71 -8.21
C GLN A 126 -24.58 -44.21 -7.94
N LYS A 127 -23.73 -44.75 -7.03
CA LYS A 127 -23.80 -46.15 -6.60
C LYS A 127 -25.13 -46.46 -5.91
N ILE A 128 -25.61 -45.55 -5.05
CA ILE A 128 -26.90 -45.72 -4.36
C ILE A 128 -28.06 -45.70 -5.35
N ASP A 129 -28.06 -44.82 -6.37
CA ASP A 129 -29.11 -44.82 -7.41
C ASP A 129 -29.17 -46.17 -8.16
N VAL A 130 -28.01 -46.72 -8.53
CA VAL A 130 -27.94 -48.04 -9.20
C VAL A 130 -28.52 -49.14 -8.31
N LEU A 131 -28.11 -49.20 -7.03
CA LEU A 131 -28.61 -50.19 -6.08
C LEU A 131 -30.12 -50.04 -5.82
N ALA A 132 -30.63 -48.81 -5.75
CA ALA A 132 -32.05 -48.54 -5.61
C ALA A 132 -32.84 -49.03 -6.82
N ARG A 133 -32.35 -48.78 -8.05
CA ARG A 133 -32.98 -49.27 -9.30
C ARG A 133 -32.95 -50.80 -9.42
N GLU A 134 -31.90 -51.44 -8.94
CA GLU A 134 -31.83 -52.91 -8.89
C GLU A 134 -32.84 -53.49 -7.88
N SER A 135 -32.95 -52.87 -6.72
CA SER A 135 -33.91 -53.25 -5.68
C SER A 135 -35.35 -53.06 -6.13
N GLU A 136 -35.65 -51.94 -6.81
CA GLU A 136 -36.96 -51.67 -7.41
C GLU A 136 -37.34 -52.76 -8.43
N ARG A 137 -36.41 -53.12 -9.33
CA ARG A 137 -36.61 -54.21 -10.29
C ARG A 137 -36.86 -55.56 -9.60
N GLY A 138 -36.11 -55.87 -8.55
CA GLY A 138 -36.29 -57.09 -7.76
C GLY A 138 -37.68 -57.17 -7.12
N VAL A 139 -38.17 -56.08 -6.53
CA VAL A 139 -39.51 -56.03 -5.92
C VAL A 139 -40.62 -56.10 -6.99
N LEU A 140 -40.45 -55.51 -8.16
CA LEU A 140 -41.39 -55.65 -9.28
C LEU A 140 -41.51 -57.10 -9.76
N ALA A 141 -40.37 -57.79 -9.94
CA ALA A 141 -40.36 -59.20 -10.32
C ALA A 141 -41.01 -60.10 -9.23
N PHE A 142 -40.72 -59.82 -7.95
CA PHE A 142 -41.34 -60.53 -6.84
C PHE A 142 -42.86 -60.34 -6.80
N ARG A 143 -43.34 -59.12 -7.06
CA ARG A 143 -44.77 -58.82 -7.15
C ARG A 143 -45.46 -59.60 -8.28
N GLU A 144 -44.84 -59.72 -9.45
CA GLU A 144 -45.36 -60.52 -10.56
C GLU A 144 -45.50 -61.99 -10.16
N GLN A 145 -44.48 -62.55 -9.47
CA GLN A 145 -44.54 -63.92 -8.95
C GLN A 145 -45.68 -64.11 -7.95
N LEU A 146 -45.90 -63.16 -7.03
CA LEU A 146 -47.00 -63.21 -6.07
C LEU A 146 -48.38 -63.15 -6.74
N GLN A 147 -48.52 -62.36 -7.81
CA GLN A 147 -49.76 -62.31 -8.59
C GLN A 147 -50.06 -63.67 -9.25
N ASN A 148 -49.03 -64.35 -9.77
CA ASN A 148 -49.17 -65.70 -10.30
C ASN A 148 -49.61 -66.69 -9.21
N ILE A 149 -48.99 -66.65 -8.03
CA ILE A 149 -49.38 -67.50 -6.88
C ILE A 149 -50.81 -67.22 -6.44
N HIS A 150 -51.23 -65.95 -6.43
CA HIS A 150 -52.61 -65.57 -6.11
C HIS A 150 -53.62 -66.19 -7.09
N THR A 151 -53.31 -66.16 -8.40
CA THR A 151 -54.13 -66.83 -9.44
C THR A 151 -54.20 -68.35 -9.23
N PHE A 152 -53.06 -69.00 -8.95
CA PHE A 152 -53.04 -70.43 -8.62
C PHE A 152 -53.87 -70.75 -7.38
N SER A 153 -53.77 -69.93 -6.34
CA SER A 153 -54.54 -70.08 -5.10
C SER A 153 -56.05 -70.00 -5.37
N ALA A 154 -56.49 -69.09 -6.26
CA ALA A 154 -57.89 -69.01 -6.69
C ALA A 154 -58.34 -70.28 -7.43
N THR A 155 -57.49 -70.85 -8.31
CA THR A 155 -57.79 -72.13 -8.97
C THR A 155 -57.93 -73.28 -7.98
N ILE A 156 -57.08 -73.35 -6.94
CA ILE A 156 -57.19 -74.39 -5.90
C ILE A 156 -58.49 -74.22 -5.10
N GLN A 157 -58.91 -72.97 -4.80
CA GLN A 157 -60.19 -72.69 -4.16
C GLN A 157 -61.35 -73.28 -4.99
N ASP A 158 -61.34 -73.07 -6.31
CA ASP A 158 -62.37 -73.59 -7.21
C ASP A 158 -62.39 -75.13 -7.25
N ILE A 159 -61.21 -75.76 -7.28
CA ILE A 159 -61.09 -77.23 -7.21
C ILE A 159 -61.64 -77.76 -5.88
N ALA A 160 -61.33 -77.11 -4.76
CA ALA A 160 -61.82 -77.49 -3.45
C ALA A 160 -63.35 -77.29 -3.33
N ASN A 161 -63.89 -76.22 -3.92
CA ASN A 161 -65.35 -76.00 -4.04
C ASN A 161 -66.03 -77.11 -4.86
N GLN A 162 -65.46 -77.50 -6.00
CA GLN A 162 -65.99 -78.59 -6.83
C GLN A 162 -65.92 -79.93 -6.11
N THR A 163 -64.81 -80.22 -5.41
CA THR A 163 -64.61 -81.45 -4.64
C THR A 163 -65.59 -81.54 -3.47
N GLN A 164 -65.88 -80.43 -2.80
CA GLN A 164 -66.92 -80.34 -1.76
C GLN A 164 -68.31 -80.68 -2.32
N LEU A 165 -68.64 -80.18 -3.52
CA LEU A 165 -69.92 -80.50 -4.18
C LEU A 165 -69.98 -81.96 -4.62
N LEU A 166 -68.88 -82.50 -5.19
CA LEU A 166 -68.81 -83.90 -5.62
C LEU A 166 -68.97 -84.86 -4.44
N SER A 167 -68.26 -84.58 -3.34
CA SER A 167 -68.31 -85.39 -2.12
C SER A 167 -69.67 -85.32 -1.44
N LEU A 168 -70.34 -84.15 -1.45
CA LEU A 168 -71.72 -84.02 -1.00
C LEU A 168 -72.66 -84.93 -1.80
N ASN A 169 -72.56 -84.90 -3.13
CA ASN A 169 -73.38 -85.76 -3.99
C ASN A 169 -73.10 -87.25 -3.71
N ALA A 170 -71.83 -87.63 -3.51
CA ALA A 170 -71.45 -88.99 -3.17
C ALA A 170 -71.96 -89.42 -1.78
N THR A 171 -71.96 -88.53 -0.79
CA THR A 171 -72.53 -88.80 0.55
C THR A 171 -74.05 -89.00 0.47
N ILE A 172 -74.75 -88.22 -0.36
CA ILE A 172 -76.19 -88.38 -0.60
C ILE A 172 -76.47 -89.75 -1.24
N GLU A 173 -75.71 -90.12 -2.28
CA GLU A 173 -75.91 -91.39 -2.98
C GLU A 173 -75.57 -92.61 -2.11
N ALA A 174 -74.51 -92.49 -1.29
CA ALA A 174 -74.16 -93.51 -0.31
C ALA A 174 -75.25 -93.72 0.76
N ALA A 175 -75.92 -92.65 1.19
CA ALA A 175 -77.07 -92.74 2.08
C ALA A 175 -78.29 -93.39 1.39
N HIS A 176 -78.49 -93.11 0.10
CA HIS A 176 -79.54 -93.71 -0.72
C HIS A 176 -79.38 -95.23 -0.89
N ALA A 177 -78.13 -95.72 -1.02
CA ALA A 177 -77.80 -97.13 -1.14
C ALA A 177 -77.91 -97.93 0.19
N GLY A 178 -78.25 -97.28 1.31
CA GLY A 178 -78.50 -97.94 2.59
C GLY A 178 -77.27 -98.68 3.14
N GLU A 179 -77.43 -99.95 3.50
CA GLU A 179 -76.36 -100.76 4.13
C GLU A 179 -75.18 -101.03 3.16
N ALA A 180 -75.45 -101.13 1.86
CA ALA A 180 -74.43 -101.38 0.82
C ALA A 180 -73.53 -100.15 0.55
N GLY A 181 -74.04 -98.93 0.81
CA GLY A 181 -73.31 -97.67 0.62
C GLY A 181 -72.50 -97.21 1.84
N ARG A 182 -72.60 -97.91 2.98
CA ARG A 182 -72.13 -97.43 4.29
C ARG A 182 -70.62 -97.14 4.34
N THR A 183 -69.79 -98.00 3.73
CA THR A 183 -68.34 -97.78 3.61
C THR A 183 -68.00 -96.65 2.63
N PHE A 184 -68.74 -96.52 1.53
CA PHE A 184 -68.59 -95.41 0.58
C PHE A 184 -68.98 -94.07 1.20
N GLY A 185 -70.00 -94.03 2.06
CA GLY A 185 -70.44 -92.82 2.75
C GLY A 185 -69.39 -92.27 3.72
N VAL A 186 -68.63 -93.13 4.39
CA VAL A 186 -67.51 -92.71 5.26
C VAL A 186 -66.39 -92.07 4.45
N VAL A 187 -66.07 -92.62 3.27
CA VAL A 187 -65.07 -92.05 2.35
C VAL A 187 -65.56 -90.71 1.80
N ALA A 188 -66.81 -90.62 1.34
CA ALA A 188 -67.39 -89.38 0.82
C ALA A 188 -67.40 -88.26 1.87
N GLN A 189 -67.76 -88.57 3.12
CA GLN A 189 -67.69 -87.61 4.22
C GLN A 189 -66.24 -87.18 4.53
N SER A 190 -65.28 -88.11 4.50
CA SER A 190 -63.86 -87.77 4.70
C SER A 190 -63.31 -86.87 3.58
N VAL A 191 -63.69 -87.12 2.32
CA VAL A 191 -63.33 -86.26 1.18
C VAL A 191 -63.94 -84.86 1.35
N ARG A 192 -65.18 -84.78 1.83
CA ARG A 192 -65.85 -83.51 2.12
C ARG A 192 -65.10 -82.72 3.20
N ASP A 193 -64.74 -83.37 4.29
CA ASP A 193 -64.02 -82.71 5.38
C ASP A 193 -62.62 -82.24 4.92
N LEU A 194 -61.94 -83.03 4.08
CA LEU A 194 -60.67 -82.63 3.43
C LEU A 194 -60.85 -81.43 2.51
N SER A 195 -61.90 -81.38 1.69
CA SER A 195 -62.14 -80.23 0.83
C SER A 195 -62.46 -78.96 1.61
N MET A 196 -63.20 -79.04 2.73
CA MET A 196 -63.40 -77.87 3.62
C MET A 196 -62.08 -77.39 4.23
N GLN A 197 -61.21 -78.30 4.69
CA GLN A 197 -59.88 -77.93 5.18
C GLN A 197 -59.01 -77.29 4.10
N ALA A 198 -59.08 -77.79 2.86
CA ALA A 198 -58.37 -77.19 1.73
C ALA A 198 -58.88 -75.77 1.44
N GLN A 199 -60.20 -75.54 1.43
CA GLN A 199 -60.78 -74.20 1.26
C GLN A 199 -60.30 -73.22 2.33
N GLU A 200 -60.31 -73.62 3.60
CA GLU A 200 -59.85 -72.74 4.68
C GLU A 200 -58.34 -72.42 4.55
N SER A 201 -57.53 -73.42 4.19
CA SER A 201 -56.08 -73.24 3.98
C SER A 201 -55.78 -72.28 2.80
N VAL A 202 -56.54 -72.40 1.71
CA VAL A 202 -56.43 -71.51 0.55
C VAL A 202 -56.86 -70.09 0.89
N LYS A 203 -57.92 -69.92 1.67
CA LYS A 203 -58.38 -68.61 2.15
C LYS A 203 -57.33 -67.93 3.03
N GLN A 204 -56.69 -68.67 3.93
CA GLN A 204 -55.57 -68.15 4.73
C GLN A 204 -54.38 -67.76 3.86
N THR A 205 -54.05 -68.58 2.85
CA THR A 205 -52.98 -68.29 1.88
C THR A 205 -53.28 -67.00 1.09
N ALA A 206 -54.50 -66.82 0.59
CA ALA A 206 -54.91 -65.62 -0.13
C ALA A 206 -54.79 -64.35 0.75
N LEU A 207 -55.12 -64.46 2.04
CA LEU A 207 -55.00 -63.35 2.98
C LEU A 207 -53.53 -62.94 3.21
N LEU A 208 -52.63 -63.92 3.37
CA LEU A 208 -51.18 -63.69 3.46
C LEU A 208 -50.63 -63.07 2.17
N LEU A 209 -51.03 -63.58 0.99
CA LEU A 209 -50.61 -63.01 -0.29
C LEU A 209 -51.05 -61.55 -0.44
N GLY A 210 -52.28 -61.21 -0.03
CA GLY A 210 -52.77 -59.84 -0.02
C GLY A 210 -51.92 -58.91 0.86
N GLN A 211 -51.51 -59.37 2.04
CA GLN A 211 -50.61 -58.62 2.92
C GLN A 211 -49.22 -58.41 2.30
N ILE A 212 -48.66 -59.42 1.65
CA ILE A 212 -47.35 -59.31 0.99
C ILE A 212 -47.43 -58.36 -0.22
N LEU A 213 -48.52 -58.41 -1.01
CA LEU A 213 -48.74 -57.48 -2.13
C LEU A 213 -48.86 -56.02 -1.67
N ASP A 214 -49.58 -55.74 -0.58
CA ASP A 214 -49.63 -54.40 0.02
C ASP A 214 -48.24 -53.95 0.52
N GLY A 215 -47.49 -54.85 1.15
CA GLY A 215 -46.10 -54.62 1.55
C GLY A 215 -45.19 -54.25 0.37
N SER A 216 -45.29 -54.98 -0.74
CA SER A 216 -44.58 -54.67 -1.99
C SER A 216 -44.95 -53.30 -2.54
N GLN A 217 -46.23 -52.92 -2.53
CA GLN A 217 -46.67 -51.60 -2.98
C GLN A 217 -46.17 -50.46 -2.07
N LYS A 218 -46.04 -50.70 -0.76
CA LYS A 218 -45.40 -49.75 0.16
C LYS A 218 -43.90 -49.58 -0.15
N LEU A 219 -43.18 -50.69 -0.38
CA LEU A 219 -41.76 -50.64 -0.79
C LEU A 219 -41.55 -49.86 -2.09
N MET A 220 -42.42 -50.04 -3.09
CA MET A 220 -42.34 -49.26 -4.34
C MET A 220 -42.48 -47.76 -4.12
N ARG A 221 -43.36 -47.32 -3.20
CA ARG A 221 -43.47 -45.89 -2.85
C ARG A 221 -42.20 -45.40 -2.17
N GLN A 222 -41.62 -46.19 -1.26
CA GLN A 222 -40.36 -45.85 -0.60
C GLN A 222 -39.19 -45.73 -1.59
N PHE A 223 -39.10 -46.58 -2.61
CA PHE A 223 -38.08 -46.44 -3.66
C PHE A 223 -38.25 -45.15 -4.47
N SER A 224 -39.49 -44.76 -4.79
CA SER A 224 -39.74 -43.49 -5.48
C SER A 224 -39.34 -42.27 -4.63
N GLU A 225 -39.60 -42.31 -3.33
CA GLU A 225 -39.16 -41.27 -2.39
C GLU A 225 -37.64 -41.25 -2.25
N GLN A 226 -37.01 -42.43 -2.10
CA GLN A 226 -35.56 -42.58 -2.00
C GLN A 226 -34.85 -42.01 -3.25
N ARG A 227 -35.36 -42.29 -4.46
CA ARG A 227 -34.79 -41.76 -5.69
C ARG A 227 -34.85 -40.23 -5.75
N ARG A 228 -35.95 -39.64 -5.30
CA ARG A 228 -36.09 -38.17 -5.22
C ARG A 228 -35.09 -37.56 -4.24
N GLU A 229 -34.86 -38.19 -3.10
CA GLU A 229 -33.86 -37.71 -2.14
C GLU A 229 -32.43 -37.85 -2.70
N ILE A 230 -32.11 -38.93 -3.43
CA ILE A 230 -30.82 -39.09 -4.11
C ILE A 230 -30.60 -37.99 -5.16
N GLU A 231 -31.59 -37.71 -6.00
CA GLU A 231 -31.53 -36.63 -7.00
C GLU A 231 -31.28 -35.27 -6.34
N LYS A 232 -31.98 -34.97 -5.25
CA LYS A 232 -31.81 -33.73 -4.47
C LYS A 232 -30.42 -33.64 -3.83
N SER A 233 -29.90 -34.75 -3.29
CA SER A 233 -28.54 -34.81 -2.75
C SER A 233 -27.47 -34.60 -3.82
N ALA A 234 -27.68 -35.14 -5.03
CA ALA A 234 -26.78 -34.93 -6.16
C ALA A 234 -26.78 -33.46 -6.62
N GLU A 235 -27.95 -32.84 -6.74
CA GLU A 235 -28.07 -31.40 -7.03
C GLU A 235 -27.39 -30.53 -5.97
N SER A 236 -27.62 -30.83 -4.68
CA SER A 236 -26.96 -30.11 -3.59
C SER A 236 -25.44 -30.27 -3.61
N SER A 237 -24.93 -31.45 -3.99
CA SER A 237 -23.48 -31.69 -4.08
C SER A 237 -22.86 -30.88 -5.21
N ALA A 238 -23.55 -30.76 -6.35
CA ALA A 238 -23.13 -29.92 -7.46
C ALA A 238 -23.06 -28.43 -7.08
N VAL A 239 -24.05 -27.93 -6.34
CA VAL A 239 -24.04 -26.54 -5.81
C VAL A 239 -22.87 -26.32 -4.85
N ILE A 240 -22.56 -27.28 -3.99
CA ILE A 240 -21.40 -27.18 -3.09
C ILE A 240 -20.09 -27.14 -3.89
N ALA A 241 -19.97 -27.94 -4.95
CA ALA A 241 -18.80 -27.91 -5.83
C ALA A 241 -18.60 -26.53 -6.47
N GLU A 242 -19.68 -25.89 -6.94
CA GLU A 242 -19.63 -24.53 -7.49
C GLU A 242 -19.19 -23.49 -6.44
N ILE A 243 -19.71 -23.58 -5.22
CA ILE A 243 -19.31 -22.71 -4.11
C ILE A 243 -17.82 -22.89 -3.80
N ILE A 244 -17.34 -24.14 -3.71
CA ILE A 244 -15.93 -24.43 -3.46
C ILE A 244 -15.04 -23.82 -4.55
N GLN A 245 -15.46 -23.93 -5.82
CA GLN A 245 -14.74 -23.32 -6.94
C GLN A 245 -14.69 -21.78 -6.82
N GLY A 246 -15.80 -21.14 -6.44
CA GLY A 246 -15.82 -19.69 -6.18
C GLY A 246 -14.92 -19.26 -5.03
N ILE A 247 -14.81 -20.06 -3.97
CA ILE A 247 -13.85 -19.83 -2.87
C ILE A 247 -12.41 -19.99 -3.39
N ALA A 248 -12.15 -20.93 -4.30
CA ALA A 248 -10.84 -21.14 -4.90
C ALA A 248 -10.39 -19.97 -5.79
N ASP A 249 -11.31 -19.40 -6.57
CA ASP A 249 -11.05 -18.20 -7.35
C ASP A 249 -10.74 -17.01 -6.42
N SER A 250 -11.56 -16.83 -5.37
CA SER A 250 -11.35 -15.77 -4.36
C SER A 250 -9.99 -15.89 -3.64
N ALA A 251 -9.57 -17.12 -3.31
CA ALA A 251 -8.27 -17.37 -2.69
C ALA A 251 -7.11 -17.03 -3.63
N ARG A 252 -7.25 -17.30 -4.95
CA ARG A 252 -6.25 -16.92 -5.96
C ARG A 252 -6.15 -15.40 -6.12
N ASP A 253 -7.28 -14.70 -6.12
CA ASP A 253 -7.29 -13.24 -6.20
C ASP A 253 -6.62 -12.60 -4.97
N LEU A 254 -6.90 -13.12 -3.76
CA LEU A 254 -6.22 -12.70 -2.53
C LEU A 254 -4.70 -12.87 -2.61
N MET A 255 -4.21 -14.00 -3.14
CA MET A 255 -2.78 -14.22 -3.32
C MET A 255 -2.15 -13.25 -4.33
N ALA A 256 -2.89 -12.83 -5.35
CA ALA A 256 -2.43 -11.85 -6.32
C ALA A 256 -2.34 -10.44 -5.70
N GLU A 257 -3.35 -10.05 -4.92
CA GLU A 257 -3.34 -8.79 -4.15
C GLU A 257 -2.18 -8.75 -3.15
N ASP A 258 -1.91 -9.86 -2.46
CA ASP A 258 -0.80 -9.94 -1.50
C ASP A 258 0.56 -9.76 -2.15
N ARG A 259 0.78 -10.33 -3.34
CA ARG A 259 2.00 -10.08 -4.12
C ARG A 259 2.14 -8.61 -4.53
N GLN A 260 1.03 -7.96 -4.87
CA GLN A 260 1.05 -6.53 -5.19
C GLN A 260 1.39 -5.70 -3.95
N ILE A 261 0.82 -6.02 -2.78
CA ILE A 261 1.14 -5.35 -1.52
C ILE A 261 2.62 -5.55 -1.16
N HIS A 262 3.16 -6.76 -1.33
CA HIS A 262 4.59 -7.03 -1.14
C HIS A 262 5.46 -6.12 -2.01
N LYS A 263 5.15 -6.04 -3.31
CA LYS A 263 5.89 -5.16 -4.23
C LYS A 263 5.81 -3.68 -3.80
N SER A 264 4.63 -3.20 -3.43
CA SER A 264 4.45 -1.83 -2.95
C SER A 264 5.21 -1.58 -1.64
N ALA A 265 5.28 -2.57 -0.74
CA ALA A 265 6.05 -2.46 0.49
C ALA A 265 7.56 -2.34 0.20
N ASP A 266 8.09 -3.13 -0.74
CA ASP A 266 9.49 -3.03 -1.17
C ASP A 266 9.79 -1.66 -1.83
N GLU A 267 8.87 -1.12 -2.62
CA GLU A 267 8.99 0.23 -3.20
C GLU A 267 9.02 1.31 -2.09
N VAL A 268 8.15 1.20 -1.09
CA VAL A 268 8.14 2.10 0.08
C VAL A 268 9.45 1.98 0.88
N GLU A 269 10.02 0.78 1.02
CA GLU A 269 11.31 0.57 1.68
C GLU A 269 12.45 1.31 0.97
N GLN A 270 12.46 1.28 -0.37
CA GLN A 270 13.47 1.99 -1.16
C GLN A 270 13.33 3.52 -1.07
N GLU A 271 12.10 4.04 -1.12
CA GLU A 271 11.87 5.47 -0.93
C GLU A 271 12.20 5.92 0.50
N TYR A 272 11.97 5.04 1.48
CA TYR A 272 12.34 5.26 2.86
C TYR A 272 13.87 5.43 3.04
N ASP A 273 14.66 4.54 2.45
CA ASP A 273 16.12 4.64 2.50
C ASP A 273 16.64 5.95 1.86
N ARG A 274 16.00 6.40 0.78
CA ARG A 274 16.30 7.70 0.14
C ARG A 274 15.91 8.87 1.01
N LEU A 275 14.78 8.79 1.72
CA LEU A 275 14.33 9.81 2.67
C LEU A 275 15.34 9.94 3.80
N LEU A 276 15.78 8.83 4.42
CA LEU A 276 16.80 8.85 5.47
C LEU A 276 18.10 9.48 5.00
N ALA A 277 18.56 9.15 3.79
CA ALA A 277 19.76 9.77 3.21
C ALA A 277 19.58 11.29 3.00
N SER A 278 18.36 11.74 2.65
CA SER A 278 18.05 13.16 2.46
C SER A 278 17.99 13.91 3.79
N VAL A 279 17.37 13.31 4.81
CA VAL A 279 17.34 13.83 6.19
C VAL A 279 18.76 14.01 6.72
N GLN A 280 19.65 13.02 6.52
CA GLN A 280 21.04 13.13 6.94
C GLN A 280 21.78 14.26 6.21
N LYS A 281 21.61 14.38 4.88
CA LYS A 281 22.19 15.48 4.10
C LYS A 281 21.71 16.84 4.57
N LEU A 282 20.43 16.97 4.92
CA LEU A 282 19.89 18.21 5.46
C LEU A 282 20.52 18.54 6.82
N ARG A 283 20.67 17.56 7.70
CA ARG A 283 21.37 17.75 8.98
C ARG A 283 22.80 18.25 8.78
N ASP A 284 23.55 17.63 7.88
CA ASP A 284 24.93 18.03 7.57
C ASP A 284 24.99 19.45 6.98
N LEU A 285 24.06 19.79 6.08
CA LEU A 285 23.92 21.12 5.51
C LEU A 285 23.62 22.17 6.60
N SER A 286 22.70 21.86 7.52
CA SER A 286 22.36 22.74 8.64
C SER A 286 23.56 23.05 9.53
N GLN A 287 24.36 22.04 9.85
CA GLN A 287 25.60 22.22 10.61
C GLN A 287 26.64 23.06 9.85
N GLY A 288 26.72 22.88 8.52
CA GLY A 288 27.60 23.67 7.66
C GLY A 288 27.23 25.15 7.60
N ILE A 289 25.94 25.46 7.50
CA ILE A 289 25.43 26.84 7.50
C ILE A 289 25.69 27.51 8.85
N GLU A 290 25.49 26.81 9.97
CA GLU A 290 25.82 27.37 11.29
C GLU A 290 27.31 27.76 11.38
N GLY A 291 28.21 26.95 10.84
CA GLY A 291 29.63 27.33 10.72
C GLY A 291 29.87 28.59 9.87
N GLN A 292 29.11 28.76 8.78
CA GLN A 292 29.18 29.96 7.94
C GLN A 292 28.63 31.19 8.65
N VAL A 293 27.54 31.04 9.40
CA VAL A 293 26.95 32.10 10.23
C VAL A 293 27.95 32.60 11.27
N GLN A 294 28.63 31.69 11.98
CA GLN A 294 29.65 32.06 12.96
C GLN A 294 30.82 32.80 12.30
N ASN A 295 31.27 32.35 11.13
CA ASN A 295 32.32 33.05 10.38
C ASN A 295 31.86 34.46 9.92
N SER A 296 30.62 34.59 9.45
CA SER A 296 30.03 35.87 9.04
C SER A 296 29.99 36.88 10.21
N ARG A 297 29.54 36.44 11.39
CA ARG A 297 29.55 37.24 12.63
C ARG A 297 30.96 37.70 12.96
N TYR A 298 31.91 36.76 13.00
CA TYR A 298 33.32 37.07 13.28
C TYR A 298 33.89 38.11 12.30
N THR A 299 33.64 37.94 10.99
CA THR A 299 34.12 38.90 9.98
C THR A 299 33.47 40.28 10.12
N SER A 300 32.20 40.33 10.50
CA SER A 300 31.46 41.59 10.71
C SER A 300 32.00 42.34 11.93
N GLU A 301 32.26 41.64 13.03
CA GLU A 301 32.89 42.22 14.23
C GLU A 301 34.30 42.75 13.93
N MET A 302 35.10 42.00 13.19
CA MET A 302 36.44 42.44 12.76
C MET A 302 36.39 43.68 11.87
N GLN A 303 35.42 43.78 10.95
CA GLN A 303 35.23 44.97 10.10
C GLN A 303 34.89 46.20 10.94
N LEU A 304 33.96 46.07 11.89
CA LEU A 304 33.58 47.17 12.78
C LEU A 304 34.77 47.65 13.63
N MET A 305 35.58 46.73 14.17
CA MET A 305 36.81 47.09 14.89
C MET A 305 37.83 47.80 13.98
N SER A 306 37.99 47.33 12.75
CA SER A 306 38.91 47.94 11.77
C SER A 306 38.46 49.36 11.39
N ILE A 307 37.15 49.60 11.32
CA ILE A 307 36.60 50.95 11.07
C ILE A 307 36.88 51.89 12.24
N MET A 308 36.73 51.43 13.49
CA MET A 308 37.08 52.26 14.66
C MET A 308 38.56 52.68 14.64
N GLU A 309 39.46 51.80 14.19
CA GLU A 309 40.88 52.12 14.03
C GLU A 309 41.14 53.07 12.84
N LEU A 310 40.41 52.90 11.74
CA LEU A 310 40.45 53.80 10.59
C LEU A 310 39.97 55.21 10.95
N GLU A 311 38.86 55.34 11.68
CA GLU A 311 38.35 56.63 12.18
C GLU A 311 39.40 57.35 13.02
N SER A 312 40.04 56.64 13.96
CA SER A 312 41.14 57.20 14.75
C SER A 312 42.33 57.65 13.88
N SER A 313 42.61 56.97 12.77
CA SER A 313 43.69 57.33 11.85
C SER A 313 43.32 58.53 10.98
N LEU A 314 42.05 58.63 10.59
CA LEU A 314 41.50 59.77 9.85
C LEU A 314 41.52 61.05 10.68
N ASP A 315 41.22 60.97 11.98
CA ASP A 315 41.36 62.10 12.91
C ASP A 315 42.80 62.65 12.94
N VAL A 316 43.81 61.77 12.93
CA VAL A 316 45.22 62.18 12.86
C VAL A 316 45.54 62.84 11.52
N LEU A 317 45.07 62.29 10.39
CA LEU A 317 45.27 62.89 9.07
C LEU A 317 44.60 64.25 8.96
N ARG A 318 43.43 64.41 9.57
CA ARG A 318 42.69 65.66 9.64
C ARG A 318 43.47 66.72 10.43
N ASP A 319 43.98 66.37 11.62
CA ASP A 319 44.82 67.28 12.42
C ASP A 319 46.09 67.73 11.66
N VAL A 320 46.73 66.80 10.94
CA VAL A 320 47.88 67.12 10.08
C VAL A 320 47.47 68.03 8.93
N SER A 321 46.35 67.77 8.27
CA SER A 321 45.84 68.58 7.16
C SER A 321 45.48 69.99 7.61
N GLU A 322 44.75 70.13 8.73
CA GLU A 322 44.38 71.41 9.34
C GLU A 322 45.63 72.21 9.74
N THR A 323 46.63 71.54 10.32
CA THR A 323 47.93 72.17 10.66
C THR A 323 48.66 72.67 9.42
N LEU A 324 48.69 71.87 8.34
CA LEU A 324 49.33 72.26 7.07
C LEU A 324 48.57 73.43 6.41
N GLU A 325 47.24 73.41 6.41
CA GLU A 325 46.40 74.49 5.90
C GLU A 325 46.68 75.80 6.67
N GLN A 326 46.76 75.73 8.01
CA GLN A 326 47.09 76.88 8.84
C GLN A 326 48.47 77.46 8.48
N ARG A 327 49.49 76.60 8.33
CA ARG A 327 50.86 77.02 7.95
C ARG A 327 50.93 77.63 6.55
N LEU A 328 50.21 77.08 5.58
CA LEU A 328 50.14 77.65 4.23
C LEU A 328 49.48 79.04 4.25
N THR A 329 48.41 79.18 5.05
CA THR A 329 47.70 80.46 5.22
C THR A 329 48.58 81.52 5.89
N GLU A 330 49.39 81.15 6.88
CA GLU A 330 50.39 82.04 7.54
C GLU A 330 51.43 82.58 6.55
N VAL A 331 51.76 81.82 5.49
CA VAL A 331 52.71 82.20 4.43
C VAL A 331 51.99 82.88 3.23
N GLY A 332 50.69 83.13 3.33
CA GLY A 332 49.89 83.88 2.35
C GLY A 332 49.39 83.04 1.17
N ILE A 333 49.41 81.71 1.28
CA ILE A 333 48.87 80.79 0.27
C ILE A 333 47.53 80.29 0.78
N ASP A 334 46.48 80.55 0.01
CA ASP A 334 45.16 79.99 0.26
C ASP A 334 45.02 78.65 -0.49
N PRO A 335 45.09 77.50 0.20
CA PRO A 335 44.96 76.20 -0.43
C PRO A 335 43.56 75.95 -1.04
N LYS A 336 42.53 76.75 -0.70
CA LYS A 336 41.15 76.63 -1.21
C LYS A 336 40.90 77.47 -2.47
N ASN A 337 41.63 78.57 -2.67
CA ASN A 337 41.42 79.54 -3.78
C ASN A 337 42.54 79.57 -4.83
N ALA A 338 43.53 78.69 -4.68
CA ALA A 338 44.64 78.53 -5.58
C ALA A 338 44.18 78.04 -6.98
N GLN A 339 44.04 78.93 -7.96
CA GLN A 339 43.95 78.60 -9.40
C GLN A 339 45.29 78.07 -9.93
N TRP A 340 45.81 76.98 -9.34
CA TRP A 340 46.97 76.26 -9.87
C TRP A 340 46.47 75.05 -10.65
N VAL A 341 45.79 75.29 -11.77
CA VAL A 341 45.47 74.24 -12.73
C VAL A 341 46.38 74.41 -13.93
N ARG A 342 47.51 73.68 -13.94
CA ARG A 342 47.94 73.08 -15.21
C ARG A 342 47.37 71.67 -15.25
N PRO A 343 46.61 71.31 -16.30
CA PRO A 343 46.08 69.97 -16.43
C PRO A 343 47.24 68.98 -16.43
N PHE A 344 47.09 67.92 -15.64
CA PHE A 344 47.93 66.75 -15.65
C PHE A 344 47.93 66.20 -17.09
N GLN A 345 49.03 66.43 -17.84
CA GLN A 345 49.20 65.76 -19.13
C GLN A 345 49.57 64.31 -18.84
N ALA A 346 48.70 63.41 -19.31
CA ALA A 346 48.87 61.97 -19.22
C ALA A 346 50.24 61.52 -19.75
N PHE A 347 50.82 60.54 -19.05
CA PHE A 347 51.79 59.60 -19.61
C PHE A 347 51.18 58.21 -19.64
#